data_AF-H2ZCI4-F1
#
_entry.id   AF-H2ZCI4-F1
#
_cell.length_a   1.000
_cell.length_b   1.000
_cell.length_c   1.000
_cell.angle_alpha   90.00
_cell.angle_beta   90.00
_cell.angle_gamma   90.00
#
_symmetry.space_group_name_H-M   'P 1'
#
loop_
_entity.id
_entity.type
_entity.pdbx_description
1 polymer ?
#
loop_
_entity_poly.entity_id
_entity_poly.type
_entity_poly.pdbx_seq_one_letter_code
_entity_poly.pdbx_strand_id
1 'polypeptide(L)'
;MSVNDTDSLDMSEALTNFSTICGDLRNVMAKVVEMKAEGKDKSEISELRVQTKQKLDNYNLQLENLQYEISHLRKEITKCLEFRSRHDDIQLVPVEDFYEEAPDSIAKSSSTKSDEHKQTLARLDWELEQRKLLADELTKLKQVKSEVLEEIGTKKQHLQVLAPALQNLLKSTLPLQDALNLPINKTRKLHETAQLLPRPLFVLFLQAKAYQEACDPNMGVDIEGDVTAAEKVREGRRMVVEQHGVEESDSDEEQEDPDSSRS
;
A
#
# COMPACT_ATOMS: atom_id res chain seq x y z
N MET A 1 20.60 -26.68 17.65
CA MET A 1 20.66 -27.24 19.02
C MET A 1 20.38 -28.74 18.89
N SER A 2 21.38 -29.58 19.16
CA SER A 2 21.32 -31.03 19.00
C SER A 2 20.31 -31.66 19.97
N VAL A 3 19.31 -32.37 19.44
CA VAL A 3 18.27 -33.06 20.24
C VAL A 3 18.52 -34.59 20.29
N ASN A 4 19.64 -35.09 19.76
CA ASN A 4 19.80 -36.54 19.53
C ASN A 4 20.56 -37.34 20.60
N ASP A 5 21.04 -36.73 21.68
CA ASP A 5 21.87 -37.44 22.66
C ASP A 5 21.11 -37.98 23.89
N THR A 6 19.81 -37.69 24.04
CA THR A 6 19.00 -38.16 25.18
C THR A 6 18.33 -39.51 24.96
N ASP A 7 18.08 -39.91 23.71
CA ASP A 7 17.34 -41.14 23.39
C ASP A 7 18.16 -42.43 23.59
N SER A 8 19.50 -42.37 23.57
CA SER A 8 20.33 -43.60 23.61
C SER A 8 20.57 -44.13 25.02
N LEU A 9 20.54 -43.28 26.06
CA LEU A 9 20.74 -43.70 27.45
C LEU A 9 19.50 -44.39 28.04
N ASP A 10 18.31 -43.91 27.67
CA ASP A 10 17.00 -44.38 28.17
C ASP A 10 16.68 -45.83 27.72
N MET A 11 17.14 -46.21 26.52
CA MET A 11 16.83 -47.53 25.96
C MET A 11 17.55 -48.69 26.70
N SER A 12 18.75 -48.44 27.24
CA SER A 12 19.50 -49.48 27.97
C SER A 12 18.87 -49.78 29.33
N GLU A 13 18.42 -48.73 30.02
CA GLU A 13 17.76 -48.83 31.32
C GLU A 13 16.38 -49.49 31.17
N ALA A 14 15.62 -49.13 30.14
CA ALA A 14 14.36 -49.78 29.81
C ALA A 14 14.50 -51.28 29.54
N LEU A 15 15.54 -51.71 28.82
CA LEU A 15 15.83 -53.13 28.56
C LEU A 15 16.21 -53.89 29.82
N THR A 16 16.98 -53.28 30.73
CA THR A 16 17.32 -53.88 32.03
C THR A 16 16.10 -54.02 32.95
N ASN A 17 15.22 -53.02 32.97
CA ASN A 17 13.97 -53.05 33.73
C ASN A 17 13.02 -54.12 33.19
N PHE A 18 12.88 -54.21 31.87
CA PHE A 18 12.08 -55.26 31.23
C PHE A 18 12.62 -56.67 31.54
N SER A 19 13.94 -56.86 31.45
CA SER A 19 14.60 -58.13 31.82
C SER A 19 14.32 -58.52 33.28
N THR A 20 14.35 -57.53 34.18
CA THR A 20 14.08 -57.74 35.62
C THR A 20 12.64 -58.16 35.86
N ILE A 21 11.67 -57.46 35.27
CA ILE A 21 10.24 -57.80 35.36
C ILE A 21 9.96 -59.20 34.79
N CYS A 22 10.57 -59.56 33.65
CA CYS A 22 10.45 -60.90 33.09
C CYS A 22 11.09 -61.98 33.97
N GLY A 23 12.15 -61.65 34.71
CA GLY A 23 12.77 -62.53 35.71
C GLY A 23 11.84 -62.78 36.90
N ASP A 24 11.23 -61.72 37.43
CA ASP A 24 10.29 -61.81 38.55
C ASP A 24 9.05 -62.63 38.21
N LEU A 25 8.49 -62.46 37.00
CA LEU A 25 7.34 -63.24 36.53
C LEU A 25 7.68 -64.74 36.41
N ARG A 26 8.90 -65.06 35.99
CA ARG A 26 9.41 -66.43 35.86
C ARG A 26 9.60 -67.07 37.24
N ASN A 27 10.13 -66.32 38.21
CA ASN A 27 10.28 -66.75 39.59
C ASN A 27 8.93 -67.03 40.26
N VAL A 28 7.93 -66.18 40.04
CA VAL A 28 6.57 -66.43 40.55
C VAL A 28 5.96 -67.67 39.90
N MET A 29 6.12 -67.87 38.59
CA MET A 29 5.64 -69.08 37.93
C MET A 29 6.32 -70.35 38.44
N ALA A 30 7.63 -70.32 38.66
CA ALA A 30 8.38 -71.43 39.26
C ALA A 30 7.87 -71.76 40.68
N LYS A 31 7.67 -70.73 41.52
CA LYS A 31 7.14 -70.88 42.87
C LYS A 31 5.72 -71.45 42.90
N VAL A 32 4.88 -71.10 41.92
CA VAL A 32 3.53 -71.67 41.75
C VAL A 32 3.58 -73.15 41.35
N VAL A 33 4.58 -73.57 40.56
CA VAL A 33 4.79 -74.99 40.19
C VAL A 33 5.30 -75.80 41.37
N GLU A 34 6.25 -75.28 42.15
CA GLU A 34 6.76 -75.91 43.37
C GLU A 34 5.65 -76.11 44.41
N MET A 35 4.86 -75.06 44.70
CA MET A 35 3.74 -75.18 45.64
C MET A 35 2.68 -76.20 45.19
N LYS A 36 2.49 -76.39 43.88
CA LYS A 36 1.63 -77.46 43.34
C LYS A 36 2.23 -78.85 43.50
N ALA A 37 3.55 -79.00 43.39
CA ALA A 37 4.25 -80.27 43.55
C ALA A 37 4.33 -80.73 45.02
N GLU A 38 4.41 -79.78 45.95
CA GLU A 38 4.41 -80.02 47.40
C GLU A 38 3.02 -80.36 47.96
N GLY A 39 1.96 -80.29 47.15
CA GLY A 39 0.58 -80.58 47.58
C GLY A 39 -0.04 -79.50 48.47
N LYS A 40 0.48 -78.26 48.45
CA LYS A 40 -0.09 -77.13 49.20
C LYS A 40 -1.52 -76.82 48.75
N ASP A 41 -2.27 -76.24 49.67
CA ASP A 41 -3.70 -76.01 49.50
C ASP A 41 -3.99 -75.11 48.28
N LYS A 42 -5.04 -75.42 47.53
CA LYS A 42 -5.41 -74.70 46.31
C LYS A 42 -5.69 -73.22 46.58
N SER A 43 -6.09 -72.88 47.82
CA SER A 43 -6.32 -71.51 48.29
C SER A 43 -5.05 -70.67 48.23
N GLU A 44 -3.94 -71.14 48.81
CA GLU A 44 -2.67 -70.38 48.88
C GLU A 44 -2.08 -70.11 47.49
N ILE A 45 -2.19 -71.08 46.58
CA ILE A 45 -1.74 -70.94 45.18
C ILE A 45 -2.61 -69.91 44.44
N SER A 46 -3.92 -69.88 44.72
CA SER A 46 -4.85 -68.90 44.16
C SER A 46 -4.55 -67.48 44.69
N GLU A 47 -4.30 -67.34 45.98
CA GLU A 47 -3.96 -66.07 46.62
C GLU A 47 -2.66 -65.47 46.06
N LEU A 48 -1.59 -66.26 45.92
CA LEU A 48 -0.33 -65.77 45.34
C LEU A 48 -0.52 -65.29 43.89
N ARG A 49 -1.34 -65.99 43.11
CA ARG A 49 -1.69 -65.60 41.73
C ARG A 49 -2.47 -64.29 41.70
N VAL A 50 -3.47 -64.14 42.57
CA VAL A 50 -4.27 -62.92 42.67
C VAL A 50 -3.41 -61.73 43.10
N GLN A 51 -2.55 -61.90 44.11
CA GLN A 51 -1.64 -60.85 44.57
C GLN A 51 -0.65 -60.42 43.48
N THR A 52 -0.08 -61.37 42.73
CA THR A 52 0.85 -61.05 41.64
C THR A 52 0.13 -60.35 40.49
N LYS A 53 -1.07 -60.83 40.14
CA LYS A 53 -1.91 -60.18 39.13
C LYS A 53 -2.27 -58.76 39.54
N GLN A 54 -2.66 -58.53 40.79
CA GLN A 54 -2.95 -57.19 41.31
C GLN A 54 -1.74 -56.25 41.22
N LYS A 55 -0.52 -56.74 41.50
CA LYS A 55 0.70 -55.94 41.32
C LYS A 55 0.91 -55.56 39.85
N LEU A 56 0.72 -56.50 38.93
CA LEU A 56 0.83 -56.23 37.49
C LEU A 56 -0.24 -55.23 37.02
N ASP A 57 -1.49 -55.40 37.48
CA ASP A 57 -2.59 -54.49 37.16
C ASP A 57 -2.30 -53.07 37.69
N ASN A 58 -1.70 -52.92 38.87
CA ASN A 58 -1.26 -51.63 39.41
C ASN A 58 -0.14 -50.99 38.56
N TYR A 59 0.85 -51.77 38.11
CA TYR A 59 1.91 -51.25 37.23
C TYR A 59 1.38 -50.85 35.85
N ASN A 60 0.44 -51.63 35.30
CA ASN A 60 -0.23 -51.28 34.05
C ASN A 60 -1.01 -49.96 34.19
N LEU A 61 -1.73 -49.76 35.30
CA LEU A 61 -2.43 -48.51 35.56
C LEU A 61 -1.47 -47.32 35.66
N GLN A 62 -0.31 -47.49 36.33
CA GLN A 62 0.72 -46.45 36.38
C GLN A 62 1.27 -46.12 34.98
N LEU A 63 1.52 -47.14 34.17
CA LEU A 63 1.99 -46.97 32.80
C LEU A 63 0.94 -46.24 31.94
N GLU A 64 -0.33 -46.64 32.02
CA GLU A 64 -1.43 -45.97 31.30
C GLU A 64 -1.55 -44.49 31.69
N ASN A 65 -1.43 -44.17 32.99
CA ASN A 65 -1.44 -42.79 33.48
C ASN A 65 -0.29 -41.96 32.87
N LEU A 66 0.93 -42.51 32.86
CA LEU A 66 2.09 -41.84 32.27
C LEU A 66 1.97 -41.70 30.75
N GLN A 67 1.46 -42.71 30.06
CA GLN A 67 1.20 -42.65 28.62
C GLN A 67 0.16 -41.57 28.28
N TYR A 68 -0.86 -41.42 29.12
CA TYR A 68 -1.83 -40.35 28.99
C TYR A 68 -1.18 -38.97 29.19
N GLU A 69 -0.36 -38.81 30.23
CA GLU A 69 0.35 -37.56 30.52
C GLU A 69 1.29 -37.16 29.36
N ILE A 70 2.08 -38.10 28.85
CA ILE A 70 2.94 -37.88 27.67
C ILE A 70 2.09 -37.47 26.46
N SER A 71 0.97 -38.15 26.23
CA SER A 71 0.07 -37.83 25.12
C SER A 71 -0.57 -36.46 25.26
N HIS A 72 -0.93 -36.06 26.49
CA HIS A 72 -1.47 -34.74 26.81
C HIS A 72 -0.43 -33.66 26.59
N LEU A 73 0.77 -33.82 27.16
CA LEU A 73 1.88 -32.89 27.00
C LEU A 73 2.27 -32.74 25.52
N ARG A 74 2.32 -33.83 24.75
CA ARG A 74 2.57 -33.77 23.31
C ARG A 74 1.50 -32.95 22.58
N LYS A 75 0.22 -33.14 22.90
CA LYS A 75 -0.86 -32.33 22.33
C LYS A 75 -0.74 -30.85 22.70
N GLU A 76 -0.37 -30.55 23.94
CA GLU A 76 -0.12 -29.17 24.38
C GLU A 76 1.07 -28.55 23.66
N ILE A 77 2.18 -29.29 23.50
CA ILE A 77 3.34 -28.83 22.72
C ILE A 77 2.93 -28.53 21.28
N THR A 78 2.22 -29.43 20.62
CA THR A 78 1.73 -29.21 19.25
C THR A 78 0.85 -27.96 19.19
N LYS A 79 -0.09 -27.80 20.14
CA LYS A 79 -0.95 -26.62 20.22
C LYS A 79 -0.16 -25.32 20.40
N CYS A 80 0.91 -25.35 21.20
CA CYS A 80 1.79 -24.20 21.39
C CYS A 80 2.63 -23.90 20.14
N LEU A 81 3.07 -24.92 19.40
CA LEU A 81 3.82 -24.76 18.14
C LEU A 81 2.93 -24.31 16.97
N GLU A 82 1.64 -24.66 16.99
CA GLU A 82 0.64 -24.20 16.04
C GLU A 82 0.22 -22.74 16.27
N PHE A 83 0.70 -22.10 17.34
CA PHE A 83 0.47 -20.69 17.57
C PHE A 83 1.11 -19.85 16.46
N ARG A 84 0.26 -19.37 15.54
CA ARG A 84 0.64 -18.36 14.56
C ARG A 84 0.32 -16.99 15.11
N SER A 85 1.31 -16.12 15.08
CA SER A 85 1.12 -14.75 15.51
C SER A 85 0.83 -13.88 14.29
N ARG A 86 0.03 -12.83 14.48
CA ARG A 86 -0.40 -11.96 13.38
C ARG A 86 0.76 -11.27 12.65
N HIS A 87 1.93 -11.17 13.26
CA HIS A 87 3.11 -10.59 12.62
C HIS A 87 3.70 -11.46 11.52
N ASP A 88 3.41 -12.77 11.50
CA ASP A 88 3.89 -13.71 10.47
C ASP A 88 3.29 -13.39 9.08
N ASP A 89 2.09 -12.77 9.06
CA ASP A 89 1.39 -12.40 7.83
C ASP A 89 1.75 -10.98 7.34
N ILE A 90 2.48 -10.19 8.15
CA ILE A 90 2.81 -8.80 7.83
C ILE A 90 4.07 -8.80 6.98
N GLN A 91 3.98 -8.24 5.77
CA GLN A 91 5.17 -7.96 4.96
C GLN A 91 5.90 -6.77 5.57
N LEU A 92 7.04 -7.03 6.19
CA LEU A 92 7.87 -5.99 6.80
C LEU A 92 8.88 -5.39 5.81
N VAL A 93 9.21 -4.10 6.01
CA VAL A 93 10.27 -3.36 5.28
C VAL A 93 11.60 -4.10 5.40
N PRO A 94 12.34 -4.38 4.30
CA PRO A 94 13.62 -5.10 4.32
C PRO A 94 14.59 -4.61 5.41
N VAL A 95 15.47 -5.51 5.86
CA VAL A 95 16.38 -5.21 6.98
C VAL A 95 17.34 -4.09 6.62
N GLU A 96 17.75 -4.06 5.36
CA GLU A 96 18.64 -3.07 4.76
C GLU A 96 18.01 -1.68 4.84
N ASP A 97 16.84 -1.52 4.23
CA ASP A 97 16.07 -0.27 4.21
C ASP A 97 15.72 0.20 5.64
N PHE A 98 15.38 -0.74 6.54
CA PHE A 98 15.14 -0.42 7.95
C PHE A 98 16.35 0.22 8.61
N TYR A 99 17.56 -0.32 8.46
CA TYR A 99 18.73 0.25 9.12
C TYR A 99 19.24 1.55 8.45
N GLU A 100 18.84 1.84 7.22
CA GLU A 100 19.15 3.08 6.52
C GLU A 100 18.19 4.23 6.88
N GLU A 101 16.89 3.93 6.96
CA GLU A 101 15.85 4.94 7.17
C GLU A 101 15.41 5.10 8.63
N ALA A 102 15.65 4.09 9.49
CA ALA A 102 15.23 4.14 10.87
C ALA A 102 16.11 5.06 11.74
N PRO A 103 15.49 5.93 12.55
CA PRO A 103 16.20 6.67 13.58
C PRO A 103 16.91 5.72 14.56
N ASP A 104 18.11 6.09 15.00
CA ASP A 104 18.92 5.31 15.96
C ASP A 104 18.18 5.00 17.28
N SER A 105 17.23 5.86 17.66
CA SER A 105 16.35 5.67 18.82
C SER A 105 15.53 4.38 18.75
N ILE A 106 15.13 3.95 17.55
CA ILE A 106 14.30 2.77 17.29
C ILE A 106 15.18 1.61 16.81
N ALA A 107 16.09 1.88 15.86
CA ALA A 107 16.94 0.86 15.25
C ALA A 107 17.83 0.13 16.25
N LYS A 108 18.35 0.85 17.27
CA LYS A 108 19.23 0.33 18.34
C LYS A 108 20.19 -0.74 17.81
N SER A 109 20.90 -0.40 16.74
CA SER A 109 21.62 -1.33 15.85
C SER A 109 22.64 -2.22 16.56
N SER A 110 23.14 -1.81 17.73
CA SER A 110 24.02 -2.60 18.59
C SER A 110 23.33 -3.79 19.28
N SER A 111 22.03 -3.67 19.59
CA SER A 111 21.27 -4.70 20.33
C SER A 111 20.38 -5.54 19.43
N THR A 112 19.90 -4.98 18.32
CA THR A 112 18.99 -5.65 17.38
C THR A 112 19.73 -6.58 16.43
N LYS A 113 20.95 -6.24 15.99
CA LYS A 113 21.75 -7.13 15.12
C LYS A 113 22.19 -8.44 15.78
N SER A 114 22.19 -8.49 17.11
CA SER A 114 22.56 -9.69 17.87
C SER A 114 21.38 -10.62 18.16
N ASP A 115 20.14 -10.14 18.02
CA ASP A 115 18.93 -10.85 18.46
C ASP A 115 17.78 -10.61 17.47
N GLU A 116 17.46 -11.65 16.70
CA GLU A 116 16.43 -11.63 15.65
C GLU A 116 15.05 -11.23 16.20
N HIS A 117 14.72 -11.62 17.43
CA HIS A 117 13.44 -11.25 18.03
C HIS A 117 13.39 -9.76 18.35
N LYS A 118 14.48 -9.18 18.86
CA LYS A 118 14.55 -7.73 19.10
C LYS A 118 14.56 -6.95 17.79
N GLN A 119 15.20 -7.47 16.76
CA GLN A 119 15.20 -6.88 15.43
C GLN A 119 13.80 -6.81 14.83
N THR A 120 13.04 -7.91 14.89
CA THR A 120 11.65 -7.97 14.38
C THR A 120 10.74 -7.02 15.16
N LEU A 121 10.85 -6.94 16.48
CA LEU A 121 10.12 -5.95 17.29
C LEU A 121 10.44 -4.50 16.90
N ALA A 122 11.72 -4.16 16.73
CA ALA A 122 12.12 -2.82 16.34
C ALA A 122 11.61 -2.44 14.93
N ARG A 123 11.58 -3.39 13.99
CA ARG A 123 10.98 -3.20 12.66
C ARG A 123 9.47 -2.95 12.75
N LEU A 124 8.75 -3.71 13.58
CA LEU A 124 7.31 -3.51 13.79
C LEU A 124 7.01 -2.13 14.41
N ASP A 125 7.81 -1.69 15.38
CA ASP A 125 7.63 -0.40 16.04
C ASP A 125 7.86 0.77 15.05
N TRP A 126 8.90 0.68 14.22
CA TRP A 126 9.14 1.66 13.16
C TRP A 126 7.96 1.74 12.20
N GLU A 127 7.47 0.59 11.73
CA GLU A 127 6.37 0.56 10.75
C GLU A 127 5.09 1.13 11.31
N LEU A 128 4.83 0.85 12.59
CA LEU A 128 3.70 1.40 13.29
C LEU A 128 3.80 2.92 13.36
N GLU A 129 4.96 3.47 13.71
CA GLU A 129 5.18 4.91 13.76
C GLU A 129 4.99 5.55 12.38
N GLN A 130 5.46 4.90 11.33
CA GLN A 130 5.39 5.41 9.98
C GLN A 130 4.00 5.34 9.39
N ARG A 131 3.26 4.26 9.66
CA ARG A 131 1.83 4.19 9.34
C ARG A 131 1.03 5.26 10.08
N LYS A 132 1.40 5.62 11.32
CA LYS A 132 0.77 6.75 12.03
C LYS A 132 1.08 8.08 11.37
N LEU A 133 2.34 8.36 11.06
CA LEU A 133 2.75 9.60 10.39
C LEU A 133 2.06 9.75 9.04
N LEU A 134 2.05 8.70 8.22
CA LEU A 134 1.38 8.68 6.92
C LEU A 134 -0.14 8.84 7.07
N ALA A 135 -0.76 8.21 8.06
CA ALA A 135 -2.19 8.39 8.33
C ALA A 135 -2.51 9.84 8.70
N ASP A 136 -1.72 10.45 9.58
CA ASP A 136 -1.87 11.85 9.97
C ASP A 136 -1.69 12.79 8.79
N GLU A 137 -0.68 12.58 7.95
CA GLU A 137 -0.47 13.34 6.72
C GLU A 137 -1.65 13.19 5.74
N LEU A 138 -2.15 11.96 5.57
CA LEU A 138 -3.33 11.69 4.75
C LEU A 138 -4.55 12.47 5.27
N THR A 139 -4.77 12.50 6.59
CA THR A 139 -5.88 13.27 7.17
C THR A 139 -5.75 14.77 6.90
N LYS A 140 -4.54 15.34 7.07
CA LYS A 140 -4.25 16.74 6.77
C LYS A 140 -4.49 17.06 5.29
N LEU A 141 -3.97 16.23 4.38
CA LEU A 141 -4.15 16.41 2.93
C LEU A 141 -5.62 16.28 2.52
N LYS A 142 -6.38 15.37 3.14
CA LYS A 142 -7.84 15.26 2.92
C LYS A 142 -8.57 16.53 3.37
N GLN A 143 -8.18 17.09 4.51
CA GLN A 143 -8.76 18.33 5.01
C GLN A 143 -8.48 19.50 4.04
N VAL A 144 -7.22 19.71 3.67
CA VAL A 144 -6.82 20.75 2.70
C VAL A 144 -7.56 20.58 1.37
N LYS A 145 -7.67 19.35 0.89
CA LYS A 145 -8.45 19.05 -0.33
C LYS A 145 -9.92 19.48 -0.18
N SER A 146 -10.53 19.20 0.97
CA SER A 146 -11.92 19.60 1.24
C SER A 146 -12.07 21.12 1.25
N GLU A 147 -11.18 21.83 1.95
CA GLU A 147 -11.17 23.30 2.03
C GLU A 147 -11.03 23.92 0.63
N VAL A 148 -10.08 23.43 -0.17
CA VAL A 148 -9.88 23.90 -1.56
C VAL A 148 -11.10 23.63 -2.44
N LEU A 149 -11.77 22.47 -2.27
CA LEU A 149 -13.00 22.18 -3.01
C LEU A 149 -14.14 23.12 -2.63
N GLU A 150 -14.27 23.47 -1.35
CA GLU A 150 -15.24 24.47 -0.88
C GLU A 150 -14.93 25.86 -1.45
N GLU A 151 -13.67 26.28 -1.45
CA GLU A 151 -13.24 27.54 -2.09
C GLU A 151 -13.55 27.57 -3.59
N ILE A 152 -13.31 26.46 -4.30
CA ILE A 152 -13.65 26.35 -5.71
C ILE A 152 -15.17 26.45 -5.88
N GLY A 153 -15.94 25.84 -4.98
CA GLY A 153 -17.40 25.94 -4.94
C GLY A 153 -17.89 27.38 -4.80
N THR A 154 -17.37 28.12 -3.82
CA THR A 154 -17.75 29.52 -3.59
C THR A 154 -17.34 30.42 -4.76
N LYS A 155 -16.12 30.26 -5.29
CA LYS A 155 -15.65 30.99 -6.49
C LYS A 155 -16.54 30.69 -7.71
N LYS A 156 -16.94 29.44 -7.91
CA LYS A 156 -17.88 29.07 -8.99
C LYS A 156 -19.25 29.71 -8.80
N GLN A 157 -19.80 29.71 -7.59
CA GLN A 157 -21.06 30.38 -7.28
C GLN A 157 -20.97 31.89 -7.52
N HIS A 158 -19.87 32.52 -7.10
CA HIS A 158 -19.62 33.94 -7.37
C HIS A 158 -19.57 34.24 -8.87
N LEU A 159 -18.89 33.40 -9.66
CA LEU A 159 -18.88 33.52 -11.12
C LEU A 159 -20.26 33.30 -11.74
N GLN A 160 -21.05 32.35 -11.23
CA GLN A 160 -22.42 32.12 -11.67
C GLN A 160 -23.34 33.31 -11.43
N VAL A 161 -23.11 34.09 -10.37
CA VAL A 161 -23.85 35.33 -10.10
C VAL A 161 -23.30 36.52 -10.90
N LEU A 162 -21.97 36.63 -11.00
CA LEU A 162 -21.30 37.75 -11.65
C LEU A 162 -21.53 37.76 -13.16
N ALA A 163 -21.48 36.60 -13.82
CA ALA A 163 -21.67 36.50 -15.28
C ALA A 163 -23.03 37.10 -15.75
N PRO A 164 -24.20 36.71 -15.21
CA PRO A 164 -25.47 37.32 -15.59
C PRO A 164 -25.58 38.77 -15.13
N ALA A 165 -25.00 39.15 -13.99
CA ALA A 165 -24.99 40.55 -13.55
C ALA A 165 -24.24 41.46 -14.55
N LEU A 166 -23.08 41.02 -15.04
CA LEU A 166 -22.33 41.72 -16.09
C LEU A 166 -23.09 41.75 -17.42
N GLN A 167 -23.76 40.65 -17.80
CA GLN A 167 -24.60 40.63 -18.99
C GLN A 167 -25.78 41.61 -18.88
N ASN A 168 -26.42 41.69 -17.71
CA ASN A 168 -27.52 42.62 -17.45
C ASN A 168 -27.04 44.07 -17.47
N LEU A 169 -25.87 44.36 -16.88
CA LEU A 169 -25.23 45.67 -16.98
C LEU A 169 -24.96 46.04 -18.44
N LEU A 170 -24.35 45.14 -19.21
CA LEU A 170 -24.07 45.36 -20.63
C LEU A 170 -25.37 45.69 -21.39
N LYS A 171 -26.44 44.90 -21.21
CA LYS A 171 -27.75 45.14 -21.82
C LYS A 171 -28.34 46.49 -21.40
N SER A 172 -28.26 46.85 -20.13
CA SER A 172 -28.79 48.13 -19.61
C SER A 172 -28.01 49.34 -20.13
N THR A 173 -26.73 49.18 -20.48
CA THR A 173 -25.92 50.29 -21.02
C THR A 173 -26.09 50.51 -22.52
N LEU A 174 -26.71 49.57 -23.26
CA LEU A 174 -27.00 49.72 -24.69
C LEU A 174 -27.76 51.02 -25.05
N PRO A 175 -28.88 51.38 -24.42
CA PRO A 175 -29.60 52.61 -24.77
C PRO A 175 -28.79 53.89 -24.51
N LEU A 176 -27.90 53.88 -23.51
CA LEU A 176 -26.98 55.00 -23.25
C LEU A 176 -25.88 55.09 -24.32
N GLN A 177 -25.36 53.95 -24.78
CA GLN A 177 -24.40 53.91 -25.87
C GLN A 177 -25.01 54.44 -27.17
N ASP A 178 -26.26 54.07 -27.46
CA ASP A 178 -26.99 54.56 -28.63
C ASP A 178 -27.28 56.07 -28.52
N ALA A 179 -27.67 56.56 -27.34
CA ALA A 179 -27.92 57.99 -27.10
C ALA A 179 -26.65 58.85 -27.18
N LEU A 180 -25.49 58.31 -26.77
CA LEU A 180 -24.20 58.99 -26.80
C LEU A 180 -23.39 58.72 -28.08
N ASN A 181 -23.93 57.95 -29.04
CA ASN A 181 -23.24 57.49 -30.25
C ASN A 181 -21.87 56.82 -29.97
N LEU A 182 -21.77 56.05 -28.89
CA LEU A 182 -20.54 55.35 -28.50
C LEU A 182 -20.57 53.90 -29.03
N PRO A 183 -19.75 53.52 -30.04
CA PRO A 183 -19.82 52.22 -30.68
C PRO A 183 -19.11 51.09 -29.89
N ILE A 184 -19.10 51.15 -28.56
CA ILE A 184 -18.30 50.25 -27.70
C ILE A 184 -18.70 48.77 -27.91
N ASN A 185 -20.00 48.47 -27.92
CA ASN A 185 -20.47 47.11 -28.17
C ASN A 185 -20.26 46.63 -29.61
N LYS A 186 -20.32 47.54 -30.59
CA LYS A 186 -20.06 47.20 -32.01
C LYS A 186 -18.59 46.85 -32.20
N THR A 187 -17.68 47.68 -31.69
CA THR A 187 -16.23 47.42 -31.74
C THR A 187 -15.85 46.15 -30.99
N ARG A 188 -16.50 45.86 -29.86
CA ARG A 188 -16.30 44.60 -29.11
C ARG A 188 -16.73 43.37 -29.92
N LYS A 189 -17.94 43.39 -30.51
CA LYS A 189 -18.44 42.28 -31.34
C LYS A 189 -17.56 42.06 -32.58
N LEU A 190 -17.14 43.13 -33.24
CA LEU A 190 -16.20 43.07 -34.36
C LEU A 190 -14.85 42.47 -33.95
N HIS A 191 -14.37 42.74 -32.74
CA HIS A 191 -13.15 42.12 -32.23
C HIS A 191 -13.34 40.63 -31.89
N GLU A 192 -14.48 40.26 -31.29
CA GLU A 192 -14.84 38.86 -31.02
C GLU A 192 -14.96 38.05 -32.32
N THR A 193 -15.57 38.60 -33.37
CA THR A 193 -15.63 37.95 -34.70
C THR A 193 -14.27 37.96 -35.40
N ALA A 194 -13.45 39.00 -35.21
CA ALA A 194 -12.11 39.04 -35.79
C ALA A 194 -11.20 37.91 -35.27
N GLN A 195 -11.37 37.47 -34.02
CA GLN A 195 -10.62 36.34 -33.47
C GLN A 195 -10.94 34.99 -34.13
N LEU A 196 -11.99 34.91 -34.94
CA LEU A 196 -12.35 33.73 -35.74
C LEU A 196 -11.70 33.73 -37.13
N LEU A 197 -11.13 34.86 -37.56
CA LEU A 197 -10.50 34.98 -38.88
C LEU A 197 -9.19 34.17 -38.96
N PRO A 198 -8.87 33.62 -40.15
CA PRO A 198 -7.54 33.11 -40.44
C PRO A 198 -6.44 34.16 -40.17
N ARG A 199 -5.26 33.71 -39.73
CA ARG A 199 -4.14 34.56 -39.32
C ARG A 199 -3.78 35.67 -40.34
N PRO A 200 -3.76 35.42 -41.67
CA PRO A 200 -3.51 36.47 -42.66
C PRO A 200 -4.62 37.54 -42.72
N LEU A 201 -5.89 37.12 -42.65
CA LEU A 201 -7.04 38.04 -42.69
C LEU A 201 -7.20 38.83 -41.38
N PHE A 202 -6.83 38.23 -40.26
CA PHE A 202 -6.78 38.93 -38.97
C PHE A 202 -5.77 40.08 -38.98
N VAL A 203 -4.56 39.86 -39.53
CA VAL A 203 -3.53 40.90 -39.66
C VAL A 203 -4.01 42.03 -40.58
N LEU A 204 -4.64 41.70 -41.70
CA LEU A 204 -5.23 42.69 -42.60
C LEU A 204 -6.32 43.51 -41.91
N PHE A 205 -7.20 42.86 -41.15
CA PHE A 205 -8.24 43.54 -40.37
C PHE A 205 -7.65 44.50 -39.34
N LEU A 206 -6.59 44.10 -38.61
CA LEU A 206 -5.90 44.98 -37.66
C LEU A 206 -5.28 46.20 -38.34
N GLN A 207 -4.62 46.00 -39.48
CA GLN A 207 -4.00 47.09 -40.24
C GLN A 207 -5.06 48.04 -40.81
N ALA A 208 -6.14 47.52 -41.39
CA ALA A 208 -7.25 48.31 -41.91
C ALA A 208 -7.96 49.10 -40.80
N LYS A 209 -8.20 48.48 -39.64
CA LYS A 209 -8.78 49.15 -38.47
C LYS A 209 -7.86 50.24 -37.92
N ALA A 210 -6.56 49.97 -37.79
CA ALA A 210 -5.58 50.96 -37.34
C ALA A 210 -5.52 52.17 -38.30
N TYR A 211 -5.60 51.93 -39.62
CA TYR A 211 -5.64 53.00 -40.61
C TYR A 211 -6.95 53.79 -40.59
N GLN A 212 -8.09 53.13 -40.38
CA GLN A 212 -9.39 53.79 -40.19
C GLN A 212 -9.36 54.73 -38.97
N GLU A 213 -8.80 54.27 -37.85
CA GLU A 213 -8.73 55.07 -36.62
C GLU A 213 -7.71 56.23 -36.72
N ALA A 214 -6.61 56.06 -37.46
CA ALA A 214 -5.51 57.02 -37.50
C ALA A 214 -5.55 58.01 -38.68
N CYS A 215 -6.08 57.62 -39.83
CA CYS A 215 -5.90 58.37 -41.09
C CYS A 215 -7.21 58.74 -41.81
N ASP A 216 -8.19 57.83 -41.88
CA ASP A 216 -9.44 58.09 -42.62
C ASP A 216 -10.68 57.60 -41.85
N PRO A 217 -11.43 58.52 -41.20
CA PRO A 217 -12.65 58.17 -40.48
C PRO A 217 -13.82 57.78 -41.39
N ASN A 218 -13.72 57.99 -42.72
CA ASN A 218 -14.74 57.63 -43.70
C ASN A 218 -14.57 56.21 -44.26
N MET A 219 -13.45 55.55 -43.96
CA MET A 219 -13.23 54.14 -44.32
C MET A 219 -14.01 53.23 -43.37
N GLY A 220 -14.85 52.33 -43.90
CA GLY A 220 -15.58 51.34 -43.11
C GLY A 220 -14.96 49.95 -43.25
N VAL A 221 -14.67 49.28 -42.12
CA VAL A 221 -14.19 47.90 -42.09
C VAL A 221 -15.24 47.03 -41.43
N ASP A 222 -15.77 46.05 -42.15
CA ASP A 222 -16.74 45.07 -41.63
C ASP A 222 -16.30 43.64 -41.98
N ILE A 223 -16.71 42.68 -41.15
CA ILE A 223 -16.38 41.26 -41.29
C ILE A 223 -17.65 40.50 -41.64
N GLU A 224 -17.78 40.11 -42.92
CA GLU A 224 -18.91 39.31 -43.40
C GLU A 224 -18.54 37.83 -43.50
N GLY A 225 -19.42 36.94 -43.00
CA GLY A 225 -19.24 35.49 -43.11
C GLY A 225 -20.12 34.69 -42.15
N ASP A 226 -20.00 33.35 -42.24
CA ASP A 226 -20.69 32.44 -41.32
C ASP A 226 -19.83 32.19 -40.07
N VAL A 227 -20.25 32.81 -38.96
CA VAL A 227 -19.61 32.71 -37.65
C VAL A 227 -19.59 31.27 -37.12
N THR A 228 -20.65 30.49 -37.40
CA THR A 228 -20.78 29.11 -36.88
C THR A 228 -19.86 28.12 -37.60
N ALA A 229 -19.67 28.32 -38.90
CA ALA A 229 -18.68 27.57 -39.67
C ALA A 229 -17.25 27.95 -39.24
N ALA A 230 -16.98 29.23 -39.01
CA ALA A 230 -15.68 29.72 -38.57
C ALA A 230 -15.28 29.20 -37.18
N GLU A 231 -16.23 29.10 -36.23
CA GLU A 231 -15.99 28.49 -34.91
C GLU A 231 -15.59 27.02 -35.01
N LYS A 232 -16.25 26.24 -35.87
CA LYS A 232 -15.91 24.82 -36.11
C LYS A 232 -14.52 24.66 -36.72
N VAL A 233 -14.14 25.53 -37.64
CA VAL A 233 -12.80 25.52 -38.25
C VAL A 233 -11.73 25.90 -37.23
N ARG A 234 -12.01 26.87 -36.35
CA ARG A 234 -11.11 27.23 -35.24
C ARG A 234 -10.94 26.08 -34.25
N GLU A 235 -12.02 25.41 -33.86
CA GLU A 235 -11.99 24.27 -32.96
C GLU A 235 -11.28 23.05 -33.59
N GLY A 236 -11.55 22.79 -34.88
CA GLY A 236 -10.83 21.77 -35.65
C GLY A 236 -9.33 22.05 -35.74
N ARG A 237 -8.93 23.31 -35.95
CA ARG A 237 -7.52 23.71 -35.94
C ARG A 237 -6.87 23.56 -34.56
N ARG A 238 -7.62 23.82 -33.48
CA ARG A 238 -7.15 23.62 -32.10
C ARG A 238 -6.88 22.15 -31.81
N MET A 239 -7.76 21.24 -32.23
CA MET A 239 -7.54 19.79 -32.07
C MET A 239 -6.36 19.27 -32.90
N VAL A 240 -6.11 19.83 -34.08
CA VAL A 240 -4.95 19.46 -34.92
C VAL A 240 -3.63 19.88 -34.25
N VAL A 241 -3.60 21.03 -33.56
CA VAL A 241 -2.44 21.51 -32.79
C VAL A 241 -2.20 20.65 -31.54
N GLU A 242 -3.24 20.15 -30.87
CA GLU A 242 -3.08 19.22 -29.74
C GLU A 242 -2.62 17.81 -30.17
N GLN A 243 -2.85 17.39 -31.43
CA GLN A 243 -2.34 16.12 -31.97
C GLN A 243 -0.94 16.19 -32.56
N HIS A 244 -0.41 17.38 -32.88
CA HIS A 244 0.95 17.59 -33.42
C HIS A 244 1.93 18.22 -32.41
N GLY A 245 1.68 18.06 -31.11
CA GLY A 245 2.52 18.61 -30.05
C GLY A 245 3.81 17.83 -29.80
N VAL A 246 4.70 17.68 -30.78
CA VAL A 246 6.17 17.62 -30.62
C VAL A 246 6.79 17.97 -31.98
N GLU A 247 7.90 18.73 -31.98
CA GLU A 247 8.73 19.15 -33.12
C GLU A 247 8.49 20.58 -33.66
N GLU A 248 8.61 21.56 -32.77
CA GLU A 248 9.44 22.73 -33.08
C GLU A 248 10.53 22.73 -32.00
N SER A 249 11.53 21.87 -32.19
CA SER A 249 12.76 21.84 -31.38
C SER A 249 13.82 22.66 -32.12
N ASP A 250 14.42 23.58 -31.39
CA ASP A 250 15.58 24.41 -31.73
C ASP A 250 16.53 23.75 -32.73
N SER A 251 16.85 24.50 -33.78
CA SER A 251 18.06 24.28 -34.60
C SER A 251 18.73 25.63 -34.78
N ASP A 252 19.32 26.13 -33.71
CA ASP A 252 20.35 27.16 -33.76
C ASP A 252 21.68 26.44 -34.06
N GLU A 253 22.04 26.33 -35.34
CA GLU A 253 23.36 25.85 -35.76
C GLU A 253 24.38 26.98 -35.54
N GLU A 254 24.99 27.02 -34.35
CA GLU A 254 26.25 27.73 -34.16
C GLU A 254 27.35 27.02 -34.98
N GLN A 255 27.70 27.60 -36.13
CA GLN A 255 28.93 27.27 -36.85
C GLN A 255 30.13 27.85 -36.08
N GLU A 256 30.79 27.02 -35.28
CA GLU A 256 32.18 27.24 -34.90
C GLU A 256 33.09 26.78 -36.05
N ASP A 257 33.65 27.74 -36.79
CA ASP A 257 34.83 27.51 -37.65
C ASP A 257 36.12 27.60 -36.82
N PRO A 258 36.95 26.54 -36.76
CA PRO A 258 38.29 26.63 -36.21
C PRO A 258 39.32 26.42 -37.33
N ASP A 259 39.68 27.46 -38.09
CA ASP A 259 41.05 27.55 -38.62
C ASP A 259 41.43 28.96 -39.11
N SER A 260 42.27 29.63 -38.33
CA SER A 260 43.10 30.72 -38.83
C SER A 260 44.49 30.59 -38.20
N SER A 261 45.24 29.60 -38.66
CA SER A 261 46.69 29.68 -38.62
C SER A 261 47.37 29.03 -39.83
N ARG A 262 47.52 29.78 -40.93
CA ARG A 262 48.76 29.73 -41.73
C ARG A 262 48.87 30.78 -42.84
N SER A 263 50.02 31.46 -42.80
CA SER A 263 50.74 32.24 -43.84
C SER A 263 50.57 33.75 -43.79
#